data_AF-A0A2V0NNU4-F1
#
_entry.id   AF-A0A2V0NNU4-F1
#
_cell.length_a   1.000
_cell.length_b   1.000
_cell.length_c   1.000
_cell.angle_alpha   90.00
_cell.angle_beta   90.00
_cell.angle_gamma   90.00
#
_symmetry.space_group_name_H-M   'P 1'
#
loop_
_entity.id
_entity.type
_entity.pdbx_description
1 polymer ?
#
loop_
_entity_poly.entity_id
_entity_poly.type
_entity_poly.pdbx_seq_one_letter_code
_entity_poly.pdbx_strand_id
1 'polypeptide(L)'
;MGKAKPTKHTAAEIKAKVTAATVNKGGGKAGQADRLGGNVGHARYRCPICMLTAPSMKNMESHHESKHPTVAWDESKITDLHAITGGVTTQGVAVRGSKKK
;
A
#
# COMPACT_ATOMS: atom_id res chain seq x y z
N MET A 1 45.23 -20.01 26.86
CA MET A 1 43.91 -19.36 26.65
C MET A 1 44.14 -17.95 26.12
N GLY A 2 44.12 -17.76 24.79
CA GLY A 2 44.31 -16.45 24.18
C GLY A 2 43.03 -15.62 24.29
N LYS A 3 43.10 -14.48 24.99
CA LYS A 3 42.00 -13.51 25.06
C LYS A 3 41.68 -13.02 23.65
N ALA A 4 40.43 -13.19 23.22
CA ALA A 4 39.98 -12.74 21.90
C ALA A 4 40.30 -11.24 21.73
N LYS A 5 40.91 -10.88 20.59
CA LYS A 5 41.16 -9.48 20.25
C LYS A 5 39.81 -8.76 20.20
N PRO A 6 39.65 -7.59 20.86
CA PRO A 6 38.44 -6.80 20.73
C PRO A 6 38.28 -6.40 19.26
N THR A 7 37.27 -6.96 18.60
CA THR A 7 36.84 -6.55 17.28
C THR A 7 36.27 -5.15 17.40
N LYS A 8 37.06 -4.14 17.00
CA LYS A 8 36.59 -2.76 16.98
C LYS A 8 35.57 -2.62 15.86
N HIS A 9 34.29 -2.46 16.21
CA HIS A 9 33.29 -2.03 15.25
C HIS A 9 33.61 -0.60 14.81
N THR A 10 33.58 -0.36 13.51
CA THR A 10 33.74 0.99 12.96
C THR A 10 32.55 1.86 13.36
N ALA A 11 32.75 3.18 13.43
CA ALA A 11 31.67 4.12 13.70
C ALA A 11 30.51 4.00 12.70
N ALA A 12 30.80 3.58 11.45
CA ALA A 12 29.80 3.32 10.43
C ALA A 12 28.92 2.10 10.78
N GLU A 13 29.51 1.00 11.24
CA GLU A 13 28.77 -0.18 11.67
C GLU A 13 27.88 0.09 12.88
N ILE A 14 28.38 0.86 13.86
CA ILE A 14 27.61 1.21 15.04
C ILE A 14 26.41 2.09 14.66
N LYS A 15 26.62 3.11 13.82
CA LYS A 15 25.51 3.94 13.30
C LYS A 15 24.49 3.12 12.51
N ALA A 16 24.93 2.17 11.69
CA ALA A 16 24.05 1.29 10.95
C ALA A 16 23.22 0.38 11.88
N LYS A 17 23.83 -0.19 12.92
CA LYS A 17 23.16 -1.02 13.94
C LYS A 17 22.15 -0.20 14.76
N VAL A 18 22.53 0.99 15.21
CA VAL A 18 21.63 1.90 15.94
C VAL A 18 20.46 2.31 15.07
N THR A 19 20.70 2.72 13.82
CA THR A 19 19.64 3.07 12.86
C THR A 19 18.71 1.89 12.60
N ALA A 20 19.25 0.68 12.45
CA ALA A 20 18.43 -0.51 12.24
C ALA A 20 17.56 -0.89 13.46
N ALA A 21 18.02 -0.56 14.67
CA ALA A 21 17.31 -0.82 15.91
C ALA A 21 16.28 0.26 16.27
N THR A 22 16.55 1.54 15.95
CA THR A 22 15.70 2.67 16.35
C THR A 22 14.75 3.15 15.25
N VAL A 23 15.03 2.89 13.98
CA VAL A 23 14.15 3.31 12.88
C VAL A 23 13.03 2.29 12.69
N ASN A 24 11.79 2.75 12.90
CA ASN A 24 10.59 1.99 12.57
C ASN A 24 10.57 1.70 11.05
N LYS A 25 10.64 0.42 10.67
CA LYS A 25 10.74 -0.06 9.28
C LYS A 25 9.40 0.01 8.51
N GLY A 26 8.51 0.92 8.88
CA GLY A 26 7.14 0.93 8.38
C GLY A 26 6.30 -0.27 8.82
N GLY A 27 6.84 -1.17 9.64
CA GLY A 27 6.12 -2.25 10.29
C GLY A 27 5.45 -1.72 11.55
N GLY A 28 4.20 -1.30 11.43
CA GLY A 28 3.42 -0.78 12.55
C GLY A 28 2.02 -0.40 12.06
N LYS A 29 1.34 0.51 12.76
CA LYS A 29 0.01 1.01 12.36
C LYS A 29 0.01 1.55 10.92
N ALA A 30 1.05 2.28 10.53
CA ALA A 30 1.19 2.82 9.17
C ALA A 30 1.30 1.72 8.10
N GLY A 31 2.16 0.71 8.31
CA GLY A 31 2.25 -0.42 7.38
C GLY A 31 1.03 -1.36 7.43
N GLN A 32 0.33 -1.44 8.56
CA GLN A 32 -0.93 -2.18 8.63
C GLN A 32 -2.02 -1.49 7.81
N ALA A 33 -2.16 -0.16 7.92
CA ALA A 33 -3.05 0.62 7.08
C ALA A 33 -2.70 0.49 5.60
N ASP A 34 -1.40 0.49 5.26
CA ASP A 34 -0.91 0.28 3.88
C ASP A 34 -1.29 -1.11 3.34
N ARG A 35 -1.08 -2.17 4.12
CA ARG A 35 -1.46 -3.54 3.75
C ARG A 35 -2.97 -3.72 3.63
N LEU A 36 -3.74 -3.06 4.48
CA LEU A 36 -5.19 -3.13 4.48
C LEU A 36 -5.85 -2.17 3.47
N GLY A 37 -5.09 -1.30 2.79
CA GLY A 37 -5.62 -0.36 1.80
C GLY A 37 -6.38 0.84 2.38
N GLY A 38 -6.07 1.23 3.62
CA GLY A 38 -6.77 2.29 4.35
C GLY A 38 -8.19 1.89 4.76
N ASN A 39 -9.12 2.85 4.75
CA ASN A 39 -10.50 2.63 5.23
C ASN A 39 -11.41 1.84 4.28
N VAL A 40 -11.07 1.78 2.99
CA VAL A 40 -11.91 1.18 1.93
C VAL A 40 -11.26 -0.01 1.25
N GLY A 41 -10.09 -0.44 1.73
CA GLY A 41 -9.35 -1.52 1.10
C GLY A 41 -8.64 -1.10 -0.18
N HIS A 42 -8.03 -2.08 -0.85
CA HIS A 42 -7.43 -1.89 -2.18
C HIS A 42 -8.46 -1.70 -3.30
N ALA A 43 -9.76 -1.76 -2.98
CA ALA A 43 -10.83 -1.56 -3.94
C ALA A 43 -11.14 -0.07 -4.05
N ARG A 44 -10.72 0.53 -5.17
CA ARG A 44 -10.79 1.97 -5.41
C ARG A 44 -12.11 2.40 -6.02
N TYR A 45 -12.61 1.64 -6.98
CA TYR A 45 -13.76 2.02 -7.79
C TYR A 45 -14.98 1.20 -7.40
N ARG A 46 -16.16 1.82 -7.39
CA ARG A 46 -17.44 1.15 -7.15
C ARG A 46 -18.35 1.26 -8.38
N CYS A 47 -18.91 0.12 -8.79
CA CYS A 47 -19.93 0.05 -9.83
C CYS A 47 -21.24 0.72 -9.36
N PRO A 48 -21.86 1.60 -10.16
CA PRO A 48 -23.12 2.26 -9.80
C PRO A 48 -24.34 1.34 -9.84
N ILE A 49 -24.27 0.20 -10.56
CA ILE A 49 -25.41 -0.69 -10.78
C ILE A 49 -25.50 -1.78 -9.71
N CYS A 50 -24.41 -2.52 -9.50
CA CYS A 50 -24.39 -3.68 -8.60
C CYS A 50 -23.51 -3.49 -7.35
N MET A 51 -22.93 -2.30 -7.16
CA MET A 51 -22.04 -1.95 -6.04
C MET A 51 -20.78 -2.81 -5.89
N LEU A 52 -20.43 -3.62 -6.89
CA LEU A 52 -19.16 -4.33 -6.91
C LEU A 52 -18.00 -3.33 -6.89
N THR A 53 -17.00 -3.60 -6.07
CA THR A 53 -15.81 -2.77 -5.97
C THR A 53 -14.63 -3.41 -6.72
N ALA A 54 -13.89 -2.62 -7.49
CA ALA A 54 -12.72 -3.08 -8.23
C ALA A 54 -11.49 -2.20 -7.92
N PRO A 55 -10.26 -2.77 -7.99
CA PRO A 55 -9.04 -2.03 -7.70
C PRO A 55 -8.59 -1.08 -8.82
N SER A 56 -9.03 -1.31 -10.06
CA SER A 56 -8.61 -0.55 -11.25
C SER A 56 -9.79 -0.29 -12.18
N MET A 57 -9.69 0.77 -13.00
CA MET A 57 -10.71 1.09 -14.01
C MET A 57 -10.84 -0.03 -15.03
N LYS A 58 -9.72 -0.65 -15.44
CA LYS A 58 -9.76 -1.74 -16.42
C LYS A 58 -10.49 -2.97 -15.92
N ASN A 59 -10.29 -3.34 -14.65
CA ASN A 59 -11.09 -4.42 -14.04
C ASN A 59 -12.57 -4.05 -13.95
N MET A 60 -12.89 -2.78 -13.72
CA MET A 60 -14.26 -2.31 -13.66
C MET A 60 -14.92 -2.33 -15.05
N GLU A 61 -14.19 -2.00 -16.12
CA GLU A 61 -14.62 -2.08 -17.51
C GLU A 61 -14.99 -3.52 -17.87
N SER A 62 -14.07 -4.46 -17.65
CA SER A 62 -14.33 -5.89 -17.88
C SER A 62 -15.49 -6.44 -17.06
N HIS A 63 -15.64 -5.96 -15.82
CA HIS A 63 -16.80 -6.27 -14.98
C HIS A 63 -18.10 -5.78 -15.63
N HIS A 64 -18.14 -4.55 -16.12
CA HIS A 64 -19.34 -3.94 -16.66
C HIS A 64 -19.75 -4.58 -17.98
N GLU A 65 -18.81 -4.83 -18.89
CA GLU A 65 -19.06 -5.55 -20.13
C GLU A 65 -19.63 -6.96 -19.87
N SER A 66 -19.15 -7.64 -18.83
CA SER A 66 -19.57 -9.01 -18.51
C SER A 66 -20.90 -9.08 -17.73
N LYS A 67 -21.18 -8.10 -16.87
CA LYS A 67 -22.34 -8.15 -15.93
C LYS A 67 -23.47 -7.19 -16.31
N HIS A 68 -23.18 -6.19 -17.13
CA HIS A 68 -24.11 -5.17 -17.58
C HIS A 68 -24.05 -4.99 -19.11
N PRO A 69 -24.21 -6.06 -19.91
CA PRO A 69 -24.02 -6.01 -21.36
C PRO A 69 -25.03 -5.12 -22.10
N THR A 70 -26.13 -4.76 -21.44
CA THR A 70 -27.19 -3.90 -21.99
C THR A 70 -26.97 -2.41 -21.72
N VAL A 71 -26.01 -2.06 -20.84
CA VAL A 71 -25.73 -0.68 -20.44
C VAL A 71 -24.40 -0.26 -21.04
N ALA A 72 -24.33 0.94 -21.61
CA ALA A 72 -23.08 1.49 -22.10
C ALA A 72 -22.11 1.80 -20.95
N TRP A 73 -20.84 1.47 -21.12
CA TRP A 73 -19.79 1.82 -20.18
C TRP A 73 -19.61 3.34 -20.11
N ASP A 74 -19.64 3.88 -18.90
CA ASP A 74 -19.45 5.30 -18.64
C ASP A 74 -18.59 5.49 -17.40
N GLU A 75 -17.34 5.88 -17.63
CA GLU A 75 -16.34 6.08 -16.56
C GLU A 75 -16.73 7.19 -15.58
N SER A 76 -17.50 8.20 -16.05
CA SER A 76 -17.89 9.34 -15.22
C SER A 76 -18.87 8.96 -14.10
N LYS A 77 -19.60 7.84 -14.27
CA LYS A 77 -20.57 7.34 -13.30
C LYS A 77 -19.96 6.44 -12.23
N ILE A 78 -18.67 6.13 -12.35
CA ILE A 78 -17.97 5.25 -11.40
C ILE A 78 -17.55 6.06 -10.18
N THR A 79 -17.92 5.56 -9.01
CA THR A 79 -17.58 6.24 -7.75
C THR A 79 -16.17 5.86 -7.31
N ASP A 80 -15.29 6.84 -7.13
CA ASP A 80 -13.96 6.66 -6.53
C ASP A 80 -14.04 6.69 -5.00
N LEU A 81 -13.99 5.52 -4.39
CA LEU A 81 -14.04 5.34 -2.94
C LEU A 81 -12.78 5.83 -2.23
N HIS A 82 -11.63 5.84 -2.92
CA HIS A 82 -10.39 6.34 -2.32
C HIS A 82 -10.47 7.85 -2.12
N ALA A 83 -11.03 8.57 -3.10
CA ALA A 83 -11.23 10.01 -3.02
C ALA A 83 -12.23 10.43 -1.93
N ILE A 84 -13.29 9.65 -1.73
CA ILE A 84 -14.38 9.99 -0.78
C ILE A 84 -14.00 9.64 0.67
N THR A 85 -13.46 8.45 0.89
CA THR A 85 -13.33 7.88 2.25
C THR A 85 -11.86 7.84 2.72
N GLY A 86 -10.91 8.26 1.89
CA GLY A 86 -9.49 8.30 2.23
C GLY A 86 -8.81 6.92 2.16
N GLY A 87 -9.07 6.17 1.09
CA GLY A 87 -8.37 4.92 0.80
C GLY A 87 -6.93 5.16 0.32
N VAL A 88 -6.07 4.16 0.48
CA VAL A 88 -4.72 4.18 -0.10
C VAL A 88 -4.47 2.88 -0.84
N THR A 89 -3.94 2.95 -2.06
CA THR A 89 -3.25 1.80 -2.66
C THR A 89 -1.90 1.64 -1.96
N THR A 90 -1.41 0.41 -1.83
CA THR A 90 -0.10 0.11 -1.20
C THR A 90 0.96 1.12 -1.66
N GLN A 91 1.31 2.05 -0.77
CA GLN A 91 2.37 3.04 -0.96
C GLN A 91 3.75 2.44 -0.63
N GLY A 92 3.77 1.15 -0.27
CA GLY A 92 4.98 0.42 0.04
C GLY A 92 5.61 0.90 1.32
N VAL A 93 4.86 1.50 2.25
CA VAL A 93 5.41 2.12 3.48
C VAL A 93 6.22 1.13 4.31
N ALA A 94 5.93 -0.18 4.18
CA ALA A 94 6.67 -1.28 4.80
C ALA A 94 7.99 -1.67 4.08
N VAL A 95 8.27 -1.13 2.90
CA VAL A 95 9.47 -1.38 2.10
C VAL A 95 10.43 -0.19 2.24
N ARG A 96 11.70 -0.46 2.56
CA ARG A 96 12.72 0.58 2.74
C ARG A 96 12.92 1.37 1.43
N GLY A 97 12.61 2.66 1.45
CA GLY A 97 12.89 3.59 0.33
C GLY A 97 11.77 3.77 -0.69
N SER A 98 10.61 3.15 -0.48
CA SER A 98 9.41 3.25 -1.33
C SER A 98 8.80 4.65 -1.39
N LYS A 99 8.82 5.38 -0.28
CA LYS A 99 8.53 6.82 -0.24
C LYS A 99 9.87 7.54 -0.10
N LYS A 100 10.38 8.09 -1.21
CA LYS A 100 11.55 8.97 -1.19
C LYS A 100 11.20 10.12 -0.24
N LYS A 101 12.00 10.28 0.82
CA LYS A 101 11.90 11.45 1.71
C LYS A 101 12.07 12.72 0.90
#